data_AF-A0A7C5XG59-F1
#
_entry.id   AF-A0A7C5XG59-F1
#
_cell.length_a   1.000
_cell.length_b   1.000
_cell.length_c   1.000
_cell.angle_alpha   90.00
_cell.angle_beta   90.00
_cell.angle_gamma   90.00
#
_symmetry.space_group_name_H-M   'P 1'
#
loop_
_entity.id
_entity.type
_entity.pdbx_description
1 polymer ?
#
loop_
_entity_poly.entity_id
_entity_poly.type
_entity_poly.pdbx_seq_one_letter_code
_entity_poly.pdbx_strand_id
1 'polypeptide(L)'
;MGDKKTAFEKTLREAVDEGLLILGESGREIVYFRLKHFYAINGGDIPSNIEVFIECLRKIFGSGSRVIEKAIIRALYRKLGLTYEEKKNFDFFEYLNDARERLNH
;
A
#
# COMPACT_ATOMS: atom_id res chain seq x y z
N MET A 1 4.31 -21.62 7.78
CA MET A 1 4.54 -20.68 6.66
C MET A 1 3.26 -20.01 6.15
N GLY A 2 2.07 -20.57 6.39
CA GLY A 2 0.78 -19.96 5.99
C GLY A 2 0.35 -18.75 6.82
N ASP A 3 0.55 -18.77 8.14
CA ASP A 3 0.02 -17.72 9.03
C ASP A 3 0.70 -16.36 8.87
N LYS A 4 2.03 -16.35 8.68
CA LYS A 4 2.81 -15.11 8.46
C LYS A 4 2.43 -14.40 7.15
N LYS A 5 2.15 -15.16 6.08
CA LYS A 5 1.75 -14.60 4.78
C LYS A 5 0.39 -13.90 4.89
N THR A 6 -0.59 -14.55 5.50
CA THR A 6 -1.92 -13.99 5.72
C THR A 6 -1.88 -12.76 6.63
N ALA A 7 -1.02 -12.77 7.65
CA ALA A 7 -0.83 -11.62 8.54
C ALA A 7 -0.23 -10.40 7.82
N PHE A 8 0.77 -10.61 6.95
CA PHE A 8 1.34 -9.54 6.14
C PHE A 8 0.31 -8.96 5.17
N GLU A 9 -0.42 -9.81 4.44
CA GLU A 9 -1.44 -9.38 3.48
C GLU A 9 -2.56 -8.58 4.17
N LYS A 10 -3.01 -9.02 5.34
CA LYS A 10 -3.95 -8.26 6.17
C LYS A 10 -3.39 -6.89 6.57
N THR A 11 -2.15 -6.86 7.05
CA THR A 11 -1.51 -5.62 7.49
C THR A 11 -1.29 -4.64 6.33
N LEU A 12 -0.89 -5.15 5.16
CA LEU A 12 -0.74 -4.37 3.94
C LEU A 12 -2.07 -3.77 3.50
N ARG A 13 -3.16 -4.55 3.54
CA ARG A 13 -4.49 -4.04 3.24
C ARG A 13 -4.90 -2.91 4.18
N GLU A 14 -4.71 -3.08 5.48
CA GLU A 14 -5.02 -2.04 6.47
C GLU A 14 -4.14 -0.79 6.28
N ALA A 15 -2.88 -0.95 5.88
CA ALA A 15 -1.97 0.15 5.58
C ALA A 15 -2.38 0.91 4.31
N VAL A 16 -2.88 0.20 3.29
CA VAL A 16 -3.45 0.82 2.08
C VAL A 16 -4.70 1.62 2.44
N ASP A 17 -5.63 1.02 3.18
CA ASP A 17 -6.85 1.69 3.63
C ASP A 17 -6.53 2.99 4.38
N GLU A 18 -5.58 2.94 5.32
CA GLU A 18 -5.17 4.10 6.10
C GLU A 18 -4.40 5.14 5.26
N GLY A 19 -3.48 4.70 4.39
CA GLY A 19 -2.70 5.60 3.56
C GLY A 19 -3.53 6.38 2.56
N LEU A 20 -4.67 5.82 2.12
CA LEU A 20 -5.63 6.52 1.26
C LEU A 20 -6.44 7.59 2.00
N LEU A 21 -6.60 7.49 3.33
CA LEU A 21 -7.36 8.47 4.11
C LEU A 21 -6.73 9.87 4.13
N ILE A 22 -5.47 10.02 3.69
CA ILE A 22 -4.87 11.35 3.50
C ILE A 22 -5.63 12.19 2.46
N LEU A 23 -6.40 11.53 1.58
CA LEU A 23 -7.27 12.14 0.58
C LEU A 23 -8.67 12.44 1.13
N GLY A 24 -8.94 12.10 2.39
CA GLY A 24 -10.27 12.03 2.98
C GLY A 24 -11.05 10.78 2.56
N GLU A 25 -12.20 10.58 3.20
CA GLU A 25 -13.08 9.42 2.97
C GLU A 25 -13.51 9.29 1.51
N SER A 26 -14.01 10.37 0.92
CA SER A 26 -14.45 10.39 -0.48
C SER A 26 -13.30 10.13 -1.45
N GLY A 27 -12.08 10.61 -1.13
CA GLY A 27 -10.89 10.34 -1.95
C GLY A 27 -10.53 8.86 -1.98
N ARG A 28 -10.57 8.21 -0.81
CA ARG A 28 -10.37 6.75 -0.67
C ARG A 28 -11.43 5.96 -1.47
N GLU A 29 -12.69 6.34 -1.36
CA GLU A 29 -13.79 5.69 -2.09
C GLU A 29 -13.61 5.79 -3.61
N ILE A 30 -13.18 6.95 -4.13
CA ILE A 30 -12.91 7.16 -5.56
C ILE A 30 -11.79 6.24 -6.05
N VAL A 31 -10.73 6.05 -5.26
CA VAL A 31 -9.64 5.14 -5.62
C VAL A 31 -10.15 3.71 -5.69
N TYR A 32 -10.90 3.25 -4.70
CA TYR A 32 -11.49 1.90 -4.71
C TYR A 32 -12.49 1.70 -5.86
N PHE A 33 -13.32 2.69 -6.13
CA PHE A 33 -14.24 2.68 -7.26
C PHE A 33 -13.45 2.51 -8.57
N ARG A 34 -12.42 3.32 -8.82
CA ARG A 34 -11.59 3.19 -10.02
C ARG A 34 -10.91 1.83 -10.12
N LEU A 35 -10.37 1.33 -9.01
CA LEU A 35 -9.69 0.04 -8.99
C LEU A 35 -10.65 -1.11 -9.37
N LYS A 36 -11.86 -1.09 -8.80
CA LYS A 36 -12.90 -2.06 -9.11
C LYS A 36 -13.37 -1.97 -10.56
N HIS A 37 -13.62 -0.76 -11.05
CA HIS A 37 -14.24 -0.55 -12.38
C HIS A 37 -13.27 -0.72 -13.54
N PHE A 38 -12.00 -0.34 -13.40
CA PHE A 38 -11.03 -0.40 -14.49
C PHE A 38 -10.11 -1.61 -14.44
N TYR A 39 -9.97 -2.25 -13.28
CA TYR A 39 -9.03 -3.36 -13.08
C TYR A 39 -9.66 -4.62 -12.50
N ALA A 40 -10.97 -4.60 -12.18
CA ALA A 40 -11.68 -5.72 -11.54
C ALA A 40 -11.04 -6.20 -10.22
N ILE A 41 -10.31 -5.32 -9.53
CA ILE A 41 -9.64 -5.60 -8.26
C ILE A 41 -10.47 -4.99 -7.11
N ASN A 42 -10.81 -5.80 -6.10
CA ASN A 42 -11.44 -5.31 -4.88
C ASN A 42 -10.38 -4.95 -3.83
N GLY A 43 -10.77 -4.20 -2.79
CA GLY A 43 -9.84 -3.83 -1.71
C GLY A 43 -9.19 -5.01 -0.99
N GLY A 44 -9.86 -6.17 -0.94
CA GLY A 44 -9.29 -7.42 -0.40
C GLY A 44 -8.20 -8.04 -1.28
N ASP A 45 -8.23 -7.77 -2.58
CA ASP A 45 -7.33 -8.37 -3.58
C ASP A 45 -6.04 -7.55 -3.77
N ILE A 46 -5.97 -6.36 -3.16
CA ILE A 46 -4.83 -5.44 -3.29
C ILE A 46 -3.50 -6.07 -2.88
N PRO A 47 -3.37 -6.83 -1.78
CA PRO A 47 -2.08 -7.43 -1.43
C PRO A 47 -1.50 -8.32 -2.53
N SER A 48 -2.35 -9.04 -3.26
CA SER A 48 -1.97 -9.89 -4.39
C SER A 48 -1.78 -9.12 -5.71
N ASN A 49 -2.30 -7.89 -5.80
CA ASN A 49 -2.28 -7.05 -7.00
C ASN A 49 -1.65 -5.67 -6.73
N ILE A 50 -0.67 -5.62 -5.84
CA ILE A 50 -0.13 -4.36 -5.31
C ILE A 50 0.49 -3.50 -6.43
N GLU A 51 1.11 -4.12 -7.42
CA GLU A 51 1.69 -3.45 -8.59
C GLU A 51 0.62 -2.68 -9.37
N VAL A 52 -0.49 -3.34 -9.69
CA VAL A 52 -1.63 -2.74 -10.40
C VAL A 52 -2.25 -1.61 -9.60
N PHE A 53 -2.33 -1.76 -8.28
CA PHE A 53 -2.81 -0.69 -7.39
C PHE A 53 -1.88 0.54 -7.43
N ILE A 54 -0.57 0.37 -7.35
CA ILE A 54 0.41 1.47 -7.43
C ILE A 54 0.35 2.15 -8.80
N GLU A 55 0.25 1.39 -9.89
CA GLU A 55 0.03 1.96 -11.21
C GLU A 55 -1.26 2.77 -11.30
N CYS A 56 -2.36 2.29 -10.69
CA CYS A 56 -3.62 3.00 -10.62
C CYS A 56 -3.45 4.36 -9.90
N LEU A 57 -2.77 4.39 -8.75
CA LEU A 57 -2.47 5.64 -8.05
C LEU A 57 -1.64 6.60 -8.91
N ARG A 58 -0.60 6.12 -9.57
CA ARG A 58 0.26 6.92 -10.47
C ARG A 58 -0.53 7.45 -11.67
N LYS A 59 -1.49 6.69 -12.20
CA LYS A 59 -2.39 7.13 -13.28
C LYS A 59 -3.39 8.20 -12.82
N ILE A 60 -3.88 8.13 -11.60
CA ILE A 60 -4.86 9.10 -11.07
C ILE A 60 -4.17 10.40 -10.63
N PHE A 61 -3.07 10.29 -9.91
CA PHE A 61 -2.45 11.42 -9.19
C PHE A 61 -1.12 11.89 -9.79
N GLY A 62 -0.59 11.18 -10.80
CA GLY A 62 0.71 11.49 -11.38
C GLY A 62 1.81 11.53 -10.32
N SER A 63 2.62 12.59 -10.32
CA SER A 63 3.67 12.81 -9.31
C SER A 63 3.15 12.92 -7.88
N GLY A 64 1.87 13.29 -7.69
CA GLY A 64 1.21 13.34 -6.39
C GLY A 64 1.01 11.97 -5.75
N SER A 65 1.05 10.87 -6.52
CA SER A 65 0.94 9.52 -5.98
C SER A 65 2.03 9.22 -4.95
N ARG A 66 3.21 9.84 -5.08
CA ARG A 66 4.35 9.61 -4.20
C ARG A 66 4.04 9.92 -2.73
N VAL A 67 3.17 10.90 -2.46
CA VAL A 67 2.74 11.23 -1.09
C VAL A 67 1.87 10.11 -0.52
N ILE A 68 0.97 9.55 -1.34
CA ILE A 68 0.11 8.43 -0.98
C ILE A 68 0.94 7.15 -0.78
N GLU A 69 1.84 6.84 -1.71
CA GLU A 69 2.78 5.71 -1.64
C GLU A 69 3.58 5.75 -0.33
N LYS A 70 4.13 6.92 0.04
CA LYS A 70 4.83 7.11 1.31
C LYS A 70 3.93 6.93 2.52
N ALA A 71 2.69 7.43 2.48
CA ALA A 71 1.74 7.27 3.58
C ALA A 71 1.43 5.78 3.83
N ILE A 72 1.22 5.01 2.76
CA ILE A 72 0.99 3.57 2.83
C ILE A 72 2.20 2.84 3.43
N ILE A 73 3.42 3.13 2.96
CA ILE A 73 4.64 2.51 3.51
C ILE A 73 4.83 2.87 4.99
N ARG A 74 4.63 4.13 5.38
CA ARG A 74 4.73 4.53 6.80
C ARG A 74 3.70 3.81 7.66
N ALA A 75 2.46 3.69 7.19
CA ALA A 75 1.43 2.93 7.89
C ALA A 75 1.79 1.45 8.00
N LEU A 76 2.34 0.84 6.93
CA LEU A 76 2.77 -0.55 6.91
C LEU A 76 3.85 -0.82 7.95
N TYR A 77 4.95 -0.05 7.93
CA TYR A 77 6.05 -0.22 8.90
C TYR A 77 5.55 -0.05 10.33
N ARG A 78 4.72 0.97 10.60
CA ARG A 78 4.16 1.21 11.92
C ARG A 78 3.28 0.05 12.40
N LYS A 79 2.44 -0.51 11.54
CA LYS A 79 1.56 -1.66 11.89
C LYS A 79 2.36 -2.95 12.07
N LEU A 80 3.48 -3.11 11.37
CA LEU A 80 4.41 -4.24 11.55
C LEU A 80 5.37 -4.06 12.75
N GLY A 81 5.35 -2.91 13.43
CA GLY A 81 6.29 -2.60 14.51
C GLY A 81 7.73 -2.37 14.02
N LEU A 82 7.92 -2.07 12.74
CA LEU A 82 9.21 -1.84 12.11
C LEU A 82 9.58 -0.35 12.15
N THR A 83 10.88 -0.07 12.20
CA THR A 83 11.40 1.31 12.10
C THR A 83 11.42 1.73 10.63
N TYR A 84 10.73 2.83 10.32
CA TYR A 84 10.76 3.45 8.99
C TYR A 84 11.91 4.46 8.91
N GLU A 85 12.82 4.26 7.95
CA GLU A 85 13.90 5.19 7.64
C GLU A 85 13.69 5.78 6.25
N GLU A 86 13.66 7.11 6.12
CA GLU A 86 13.46 7.77 4.83
C GLU A 86 14.77 7.77 4.01
N LYS A 87 14.77 7.03 2.89
CA LYS A 87 15.85 6.94 1.91
C LYS A 87 15.71 8.10 0.93
N LYS A 88 16.85 8.65 0.48
CA LYS A 88 16.90 9.72 -0.54
C LYS A 88 16.12 9.36 -1.81
N ASN A 89 16.24 8.10 -2.25
CA ASN A 89 15.51 7.56 -3.39
C ASN A 89 14.38 6.68 -2.87
N PHE A 90 13.24 7.29 -2.58
CA PHE A 90 12.04 6.53 -2.25
C PHE A 90 11.56 5.71 -3.45
N ASP A 91 11.57 4.39 -3.31
CA ASP A 91 10.88 3.44 -4.19
C ASP A 91 9.93 2.57 -3.36
N PHE A 92 8.66 2.52 -3.78
CA PHE A 92 7.62 1.81 -3.03
C PHE A 92 7.93 0.31 -2.87
N PHE A 93 8.41 -0.35 -3.93
CA PHE A 93 8.62 -1.80 -3.93
C PHE A 93 9.86 -2.18 -3.14
N GLU A 94 10.90 -1.36 -3.11
CA GLU A 94 12.05 -1.55 -2.21
C GLU A 94 11.61 -1.57 -0.74
N TYR A 95 10.77 -0.62 -0.32
CA TYR A 95 10.24 -0.60 1.06
C TYR A 95 9.28 -1.76 1.35
N LEU A 96 8.45 -2.14 0.38
CA LEU A 96 7.54 -3.27 0.54
C LEU A 96 8.32 -4.58 0.75
N ASN A 97 9.38 -4.78 -0.02
CA ASN A 97 10.25 -5.96 0.08
C ASN A 97 11.03 -5.97 1.41
N ASP A 98 11.62 -4.85 1.81
CA ASP A 98 12.31 -4.74 3.12
C ASP A 98 11.36 -5.07 4.29
N ALA A 99 10.13 -4.54 4.27
CA ALA A 99 9.13 -4.86 5.28
C ALA A 99 8.77 -6.36 5.32
N ARG A 100 8.68 -7.00 4.14
CA ARG A 100 8.37 -8.42 4.01
C ARG A 100 9.51 -9.30 4.49
N GLU A 101 10.76 -8.94 4.21
CA GLU A 101 11.95 -9.66 4.69
C GLU A 101 12.05 -9.59 6.21
N ARG A 102 11.89 -8.40 6.80
CA ARG A 102 11.98 -8.20 8.25
C ARG A 102 10.91 -8.94 9.06
N LEU A 103 9.73 -9.20 8.50
CA LEU A 103 8.68 -9.99 9.18
C LEU A 103 8.98 -11.51 9.17
N ASN A 104 9.77 -11.98 8.20
CA ASN A 104 10.09 -13.40 8.08
C ASN A 104 11.23 -13.84 9.02
N HIS A 105 12.10 -12.90 9.40
CA HIS A 105 13.07 -13.07 10.49
C HIS A 105 12.40 -13.01 11.87
#